data_AF-A0A4P6F9J0-F1
#
_entry.id   AF-A0A4P6F9J0-F1
#
_cell.length_a   1.000
_cell.length_b   1.000
_cell.length_c   1.000
_cell.angle_alpha   90.00
_cell.angle_beta   90.00
_cell.angle_gamma   90.00
#
_symmetry.space_group_name_H-M   'P 1'
#
loop_
_entity.id
_entity.type
_entity.pdbx_description
1 polymer ?
#
loop_
_entity_poly.entity_id
_entity_poly.type
_entity_poly.pdbx_seq_one_letter_code
_entity_poly.pdbx_strand_id
1 'polypeptide(L)'
;MTDDRSDLEARAVALRRVVYGTPDGYASAAADELVEVEAALSREPKPVAGAVEWFEPEAPAERGAPQESEEPGVDAPADDEASARPADARRRRRRVLVGVGAAVVVVALASVPLRDLVDPPKGLEIFEQPQSEDDTGLLGYATALGMRSDTLRTLGSAVGYEAWTFRDGEDVCLIVQRDSRSGWGAGCVERSEFEARGIRQLITYDELSGSARPAGLTPGESIELRFGPDSTGIEWTVIEPEQTAAGASRRVWVPPFEFGGAPLTYEEWWSRTTWSRSAEFTDHWP
;
A
#
# COMPACT_ATOMS: atom_id res chain seq x y z
N MET A 1 -13.93 3.65 -30.62
CA MET A 1 -12.92 3.10 -29.68
C MET A 1 -12.87 3.85 -28.36
N THR A 2 -13.28 5.12 -28.26
CA THR A 2 -13.46 5.78 -26.94
C THR A 2 -14.77 5.39 -26.26
N ASP A 3 -15.81 5.06 -27.03
CA ASP A 3 -17.12 4.63 -26.50
C ASP A 3 -17.03 3.33 -25.69
N ASP A 4 -16.41 2.28 -26.26
CA ASP A 4 -16.29 0.97 -25.59
C ASP A 4 -15.55 1.05 -24.25
N ARG A 5 -14.48 1.86 -24.19
CA ARG A 5 -13.73 2.09 -22.95
C ARG A 5 -14.56 2.83 -21.91
N SER A 6 -15.26 3.89 -22.31
CA SER A 6 -16.11 4.67 -21.41
C SER A 6 -17.22 3.80 -20.80
N ASP A 7 -17.79 2.90 -21.59
CA ASP A 7 -18.80 1.94 -21.14
C ASP A 7 -18.22 0.93 -20.14
N LEU A 8 -17.01 0.41 -20.40
CA LEU A 8 -16.30 -0.47 -19.45
C LEU A 8 -15.97 0.25 -18.14
N GLU A 9 -15.52 1.51 -18.19
CA GLU A 9 -15.24 2.31 -17.00
C GLU A 9 -16.53 2.58 -16.18
N ALA A 10 -17.64 2.91 -16.85
CA ALA A 10 -18.93 3.08 -16.20
C ALA A 10 -19.43 1.77 -15.56
N ARG A 11 -19.24 0.63 -16.25
CA ARG A 11 -19.59 -0.69 -15.73
C ARG A 11 -18.75 -1.07 -14.52
N ALA A 12 -17.44 -0.82 -14.55
CA ALA A 12 -16.54 -1.04 -13.42
C ALA A 12 -17.00 -0.26 -12.19
N VAL A 13 -17.35 1.02 -12.35
CA VAL A 13 -17.85 1.85 -11.25
C VAL A 13 -19.15 1.27 -10.65
N ALA A 14 -20.08 0.83 -11.50
CA ALA A 14 -21.33 0.21 -11.05
C ALA A 14 -21.07 -1.09 -10.27
N LEU A 15 -20.18 -1.96 -10.77
CA LEU A 15 -19.83 -3.22 -10.13
C LEU A 15 -19.10 -3.00 -8.80
N ARG A 16 -18.15 -2.07 -8.73
CA ARG A 16 -17.47 -1.69 -7.47
C ARG A 16 -18.46 -1.24 -6.40
N ARG A 17 -19.51 -0.52 -6.76
CA ARG A 17 -20.56 -0.12 -5.81
C ARG A 17 -21.33 -1.33 -5.26
N VAL A 18 -21.53 -2.39 -6.04
CA VAL A 18 -22.17 -3.62 -5.58
C VAL A 18 -21.22 -4.43 -4.71
N VAL A 19 -20.01 -4.69 -5.21
CA VAL A 19 -19.00 -5.54 -4.56
C VAL A 19 -18.54 -4.94 -3.23
N TYR A 20 -18.27 -3.63 -3.19
CA TYR A 20 -17.76 -2.96 -2.00
C TYR A 20 -18.83 -2.25 -1.16
N GLY A 21 -20.04 -2.05 -1.72
CA GLY A 21 -21.13 -1.38 -1.03
C GLY A 21 -22.09 -2.31 -0.31
N THR A 22 -21.92 -3.64 -0.41
CA THR A 22 -22.77 -4.62 0.25
C THR A 22 -21.92 -5.66 1.01
N PRO A 23 -22.37 -6.17 2.17
CA PRO A 23 -21.59 -7.14 2.96
C PRO A 23 -21.25 -8.43 2.19
N ASP A 24 -22.18 -8.91 1.37
CA ASP A 24 -22.01 -10.14 0.57
C ASP A 24 -21.49 -9.84 -0.85
N GLY A 25 -21.06 -8.60 -1.14
CA GLY A 25 -20.71 -8.16 -2.48
C GLY A 25 -19.56 -8.95 -3.09
N TYR A 26 -18.60 -9.39 -2.27
CA TYR A 26 -17.48 -10.23 -2.67
C TYR A 26 -17.84 -11.67 -3.00
N ALA A 27 -18.95 -12.20 -2.46
CA ALA A 27 -19.45 -13.54 -2.76
C ALA A 27 -20.45 -13.56 -3.93
N SER A 28 -20.70 -12.39 -4.54
CA SER A 28 -21.68 -12.24 -5.62
C SER A 28 -21.04 -12.41 -7.00
N ALA A 29 -21.84 -12.75 -8.00
CA ALA A 29 -21.40 -12.77 -9.40
C ALA A 29 -20.87 -11.40 -9.91
N ALA A 30 -21.18 -10.31 -9.21
CA ALA A 30 -20.65 -8.99 -9.52
C ALA A 30 -19.13 -8.88 -9.24
N ALA A 31 -18.60 -9.69 -8.31
CA ALA A 31 -17.17 -9.73 -8.02
C ALA A 31 -16.40 -10.35 -9.19
N ASP A 32 -16.90 -11.48 -9.72
CA ASP A 32 -16.31 -12.13 -10.90
C ASP A 32 -16.36 -11.22 -12.14
N GLU A 33 -17.50 -10.57 -12.38
CA GLU A 33 -17.66 -9.62 -13.48
C GLU A 33 -16.72 -8.41 -13.33
N LEU A 34 -16.51 -7.91 -12.11
CA LEU A 34 -15.60 -6.80 -11.87
C LEU A 34 -14.16 -7.16 -12.26
N VAL A 35 -13.70 -8.35 -11.91
CA VAL A 35 -12.36 -8.85 -12.29
C VAL A 35 -12.20 -8.90 -13.80
N GLU A 36 -13.23 -9.38 -14.53
CA GLU A 36 -13.20 -9.43 -15.99
C GLU A 36 -13.14 -8.04 -16.63
N VAL A 37 -13.95 -7.10 -16.13
CA VAL A 37 -13.99 -5.71 -16.63
C VAL A 37 -12.67 -4.98 -16.34
N GLU A 38 -12.09 -5.14 -15.16
CA GLU A 38 -10.81 -4.52 -14.81
C GLU A 38 -9.65 -5.12 -15.61
N ALA A 39 -9.67 -6.43 -15.88
CA ALA A 39 -8.72 -7.06 -16.78
C ALA A 39 -8.86 -6.55 -18.22
N ALA A 40 -10.09 -6.31 -18.69
CA ALA A 40 -10.33 -5.72 -20.01
C ALA A 40 -9.78 -4.28 -20.10
N LEU A 41 -10.05 -3.45 -19.09
CA LEU A 41 -9.54 -2.07 -18.99
C LEU A 41 -8.00 -2.01 -18.93
N SER A 42 -7.37 -3.02 -18.35
CA SER A 42 -5.91 -3.13 -18.25
C SER A 42 -5.24 -3.59 -19.55
N ARG A 43 -5.95 -4.34 -20.41
CA ARG A 43 -5.46 -4.79 -21.72
C ARG A 43 -5.54 -3.70 -22.78
N GLU A 44 -6.44 -2.73 -22.62
CA GLU A 44 -6.51 -1.61 -23.52
C GLU A 44 -5.29 -0.70 -23.34
N PRO A 45 -4.57 -0.35 -24.43
CA PRO A 45 -3.48 0.59 -24.35
C PRO A 45 -4.04 1.91 -23.83
N LYS A 46 -3.60 2.34 -22.63
CA LYS A 46 -3.90 3.68 -22.14
C LYS A 46 -3.51 4.65 -23.26
N PRO A 47 -4.41 5.54 -23.71
CA PRO A 47 -3.98 6.62 -24.57
C PRO A 47 -2.87 7.32 -23.80
N VAL A 48 -1.66 7.29 -24.36
CA VAL A 48 -0.55 8.09 -23.84
C VAL A 48 -1.05 9.51 -23.98
N ALA A 49 -1.63 10.04 -22.90
CA ALA A 49 -1.97 11.44 -22.80
C ALA A 49 -0.69 12.16 -23.21
N GLY A 50 -0.80 12.92 -24.30
CA GLY A 50 0.33 13.38 -25.10
C GLY A 50 1.47 13.83 -24.20
N ALA A 51 2.69 13.44 -24.59
CA ALA A 51 3.92 13.92 -23.99
C ALA A 51 3.72 15.37 -23.54
N VAL A 52 3.59 15.55 -22.23
CA VAL A 52 3.64 16.88 -21.64
C VAL A 52 5.05 17.32 -21.96
N GLU A 53 5.16 18.17 -22.96
CA GLU A 53 6.36 18.93 -23.28
C GLU A 53 6.70 19.65 -21.98
N TRP A 54 7.67 19.08 -21.26
CA TRP A 54 8.23 19.67 -20.07
C TRP A 54 8.79 21.02 -20.52
N PHE A 55 8.02 22.09 -20.31
CA PHE A 55 8.54 23.43 -20.40
C PHE A 55 9.69 23.51 -19.40
N GLU A 56 10.92 23.52 -19.91
CA GLU A 56 12.07 23.98 -19.17
C GLU A 56 11.74 25.38 -18.64
N PRO A 57 11.75 25.61 -17.31
CA PRO A 57 11.60 26.94 -16.78
C PRO A 57 12.80 27.77 -17.24
N GLU A 58 12.57 28.76 -18.10
CA GLU A 58 13.56 29.77 -18.45
C GLU A 58 14.09 30.42 -17.17
N ALA A 59 15.40 30.28 -16.94
CA ALA A 59 16.09 30.88 -15.82
C ALA A 59 15.90 32.41 -15.83
N PRO A 60 15.64 33.05 -14.69
CA PRO A 60 15.53 34.51 -14.63
C PRO A 60 16.87 35.15 -14.96
N ALA A 61 16.82 36.05 -15.95
CA ALA A 61 17.94 36.85 -16.44
C ALA A 61 18.69 37.56 -15.29
N GLU A 62 19.99 37.29 -15.24
CA GLU A 62 20.98 37.98 -14.41
C GLU A 62 20.97 39.48 -14.73
N ARG A 63 20.75 40.29 -13.68
CA ARG A 63 21.02 41.74 -13.70
C ARG A 63 22.23 41.97 -12.80
N GLY A 64 23.35 42.27 -13.45
CA GLY A 64 24.68 42.16 -12.87
C GLY A 64 25.13 43.24 -11.89
N ALA A 65 26.39 43.08 -11.48
CA ALA A 65 27.32 44.13 -11.11
C ALA A 65 28.77 43.61 -11.36
N PRO A 66 29.75 44.50 -11.62
CA PRO A 66 30.91 44.17 -12.44
C PRO A 66 32.25 44.13 -11.69
N GLN A 67 33.28 43.72 -12.46
CA GLN A 67 34.73 43.94 -12.30
C GLN A 67 35.48 43.12 -11.25
N GLU A 68 36.75 42.74 -11.40
CA GLU A 68 37.75 42.65 -12.48
C GLU A 68 39.03 42.32 -11.69
N SER A 69 39.69 41.19 -11.96
CA SER A 69 41.07 40.94 -11.50
C SER A 69 41.67 39.83 -12.36
N GLU A 70 42.38 40.28 -13.40
CA GLU A 70 43.44 39.59 -14.16
C GLU A 70 44.39 38.80 -13.22
N GLU A 71 44.57 37.48 -13.44
CA GLU A 71 45.67 36.77 -14.16
C GLU A 71 47.05 36.77 -13.42
N PRO A 72 48.03 35.86 -13.68
CA PRO A 72 48.14 34.88 -14.78
C PRO A 72 48.68 33.46 -14.43
N GLY A 73 48.49 32.52 -15.38
CA GLY A 73 49.54 31.62 -15.89
C GLY A 73 49.82 30.29 -15.16
N VAL A 74 49.81 29.18 -15.91
CA VAL A 74 50.98 28.30 -16.18
C VAL A 74 50.56 27.17 -17.13
N ASP A 75 51.46 26.93 -18.08
CA ASP A 75 51.40 26.12 -19.29
C ASP A 75 51.09 24.61 -19.15
N ALA A 76 50.60 24.05 -20.25
CA ALA A 76 50.61 22.62 -20.61
C ALA A 76 52.06 22.12 -20.89
N PRO A 77 52.34 20.80 -21.01
CA PRO A 77 52.04 20.08 -22.26
C PRO A 77 51.72 18.57 -22.12
N ALA A 78 51.41 18.00 -23.29
CA ALA A 78 51.07 16.62 -23.62
C ALA A 78 52.19 15.59 -23.38
N ASP A 79 51.81 14.31 -23.36
CA ASP A 79 52.66 13.24 -23.91
C ASP A 79 51.83 12.09 -24.51
N ASP A 80 52.35 11.64 -25.63
CA ASP A 80 51.87 10.68 -26.63
C ASP A 80 52.20 9.21 -26.28
N GLU A 81 51.76 8.33 -27.20
CA GLU A 81 52.31 7.00 -27.54
C GLU A 81 51.66 5.78 -26.84
N ALA A 82 50.74 5.08 -27.51
CA ALA A 82 50.95 4.09 -28.59
C ALA A 82 51.35 2.70 -28.08
N SER A 83 50.47 1.72 -28.28
CA SER A 83 50.92 0.39 -28.69
C SER A 83 49.87 -0.42 -29.41
N ALA A 84 50.37 -1.13 -30.41
CA ALA A 84 49.69 -1.64 -31.57
C ALA A 84 48.97 -2.97 -31.35
N ARG A 85 48.05 -3.25 -32.29
CA ARG A 85 47.45 -4.56 -32.57
C ARG A 85 48.53 -5.60 -32.94
N PRO A 86 48.18 -6.90 -32.95
CA PRO A 86 47.77 -7.46 -34.24
C PRO A 86 46.55 -8.38 -34.18
N ALA A 87 45.90 -8.47 -35.33
CA ALA A 87 44.90 -9.46 -35.70
C ALA A 87 45.56 -10.84 -35.91
N ASP A 88 44.83 -11.94 -35.67
CA ASP A 88 44.58 -12.90 -36.76
C ASP A 88 43.60 -14.05 -36.41
N ALA A 89 42.82 -14.34 -37.44
CA ALA A 89 41.92 -15.45 -37.76
C ALA A 89 42.15 -16.84 -37.12
N ARG A 90 41.05 -17.58 -36.87
CA ARG A 90 40.63 -18.76 -37.67
C ARG A 90 39.47 -19.57 -37.04
N ARG A 91 38.30 -19.48 -37.68
CA ARG A 91 37.53 -20.58 -38.28
C ARG A 91 37.66 -21.98 -37.62
N ARG A 92 36.57 -22.51 -37.03
CA ARG A 92 36.09 -23.89 -37.27
C ARG A 92 34.67 -24.12 -36.76
N ARG A 93 33.78 -24.41 -37.71
CA ARG A 93 32.47 -25.04 -37.49
C ARG A 93 32.66 -26.44 -36.89
N ARG A 94 31.85 -26.80 -35.89
CA ARG A 94 31.47 -28.19 -35.63
C ARG A 94 30.01 -28.25 -35.19
N ARG A 95 29.16 -28.77 -36.09
CA ARG A 95 27.86 -29.35 -35.75
C ARG A 95 28.15 -30.65 -34.98
N VAL A 96 27.50 -30.84 -33.84
CA VAL A 96 27.31 -32.16 -33.24
C VAL A 96 25.81 -32.32 -32.95
N LEU A 97 25.31 -33.43 -33.46
CA LEU A 97 23.96 -33.98 -33.39
C LEU A 97 23.69 -34.60 -32.01
N VAL A 98 22.42 -34.53 -31.61
CA VAL A 98 21.64 -35.57 -30.88
C VAL A 98 22.13 -35.98 -29.49
N GLY A 99 21.27 -35.69 -28.51
CA GLY A 99 21.23 -36.36 -27.22
C GLY A 99 19.81 -36.28 -26.65
N VAL A 100 18.94 -37.21 -27.05
CA VAL A 100 17.68 -37.48 -26.35
C VAL A 100 18.05 -38.08 -24.99
N GLY A 101 17.90 -37.28 -23.95
CA GLY A 101 17.98 -37.71 -22.57
C GLY A 101 16.72 -37.24 -21.85
N ALA A 102 15.70 -38.08 -21.84
CA ALA A 102 14.55 -37.91 -20.97
C ALA A 102 15.01 -38.11 -19.52
N ALA A 103 15.54 -37.05 -18.92
CA ALA A 103 15.62 -36.95 -17.47
C ALA A 103 14.22 -36.54 -16.99
N VAL A 104 13.42 -37.55 -16.63
CA VAL A 104 12.29 -37.33 -15.73
C VAL A 104 12.91 -36.91 -14.40
N VAL A 105 13.10 -35.60 -14.24
CA VAL A 105 13.29 -35.01 -12.92
C VAL A 105 11.94 -35.18 -12.24
N VAL A 106 11.81 -36.26 -11.47
CA VAL A 106 10.79 -36.34 -10.43
C VAL A 106 11.17 -35.25 -9.45
N VAL A 107 10.63 -34.05 -9.68
CA VAL A 107 10.70 -32.99 -8.69
C VAL A 107 9.92 -33.53 -7.49
N ALA A 108 10.66 -33.87 -6.45
CA ALA A 108 10.12 -34.15 -5.13
C ALA A 108 9.53 -32.86 -4.54
N LEU A 109 8.39 -32.41 -5.10
CA LEU A 109 7.48 -31.45 -4.48
C LEU A 109 6.49 -32.20 -3.58
N ALA A 110 7.00 -33.18 -2.83
CA ALA A 110 6.23 -34.02 -1.93
C ALA A 110 6.62 -33.72 -0.48
N SER A 111 6.29 -32.51 -0.01
CA SER A 111 6.16 -32.23 1.43
C SER A 111 5.54 -30.86 1.74
N VAL A 112 4.68 -30.29 0.88
CA VAL A 112 3.67 -29.36 1.39
C VAL A 112 2.46 -30.24 1.69
N PRO A 113 2.13 -30.51 2.96
CA PRO A 113 0.98 -31.33 3.27
C PRO A 113 -0.25 -30.64 2.66
N LEU A 114 -0.95 -31.33 1.76
CA LEU A 114 -2.25 -30.92 1.20
C LEU A 114 -3.36 -30.69 2.26
N ARG A 115 -3.01 -30.72 3.56
CA ARG A 115 -3.86 -30.39 4.69
C ARG A 115 -3.80 -28.90 5.08
N ASP A 116 -2.81 -28.14 4.60
CA ASP A 116 -2.78 -26.68 4.80
C ASP A 116 -3.71 -25.92 3.82
N LEU A 117 -4.48 -26.66 3.01
CA LEU A 117 -5.57 -26.13 2.18
C LEU A 117 -6.92 -26.11 2.91
N VAL A 118 -6.98 -26.52 4.18
CA VAL A 118 -8.26 -26.84 4.84
C VAL A 118 -8.93 -25.61 5.44
N ASP A 119 -8.19 -24.62 5.93
CA ASP A 119 -8.76 -23.34 6.37
C ASP A 119 -7.71 -22.23 6.25
N PRO A 120 -8.06 -21.02 5.79
CA PRO A 120 -7.16 -19.86 5.86
C PRO A 120 -6.79 -19.55 7.33
N PRO A 121 -5.57 -19.04 7.59
CA PRO A 121 -5.14 -18.70 8.95
C PRO A 121 -6.07 -17.65 9.57
N LYS A 122 -6.41 -17.83 10.85
CA LYS A 122 -7.33 -16.94 11.57
C LYS A 122 -6.63 -16.17 12.66
N GLY A 123 -7.08 -14.93 12.89
CA GLY A 123 -6.61 -14.10 13.99
C GLY A 123 -5.08 -14.05 14.04
N LEU A 124 -4.50 -14.51 15.16
CA LEU A 124 -3.04 -14.46 15.35
C LEU A 124 -2.24 -15.53 14.59
N GLU A 125 -2.89 -16.53 14.01
CA GLU A 125 -2.23 -17.58 13.22
C GLU A 125 -1.54 -17.00 11.96
N ILE A 126 -1.99 -15.83 11.49
CA ILE A 126 -1.37 -15.13 10.34
C ILE A 126 0.10 -14.77 10.59
N PHE A 127 0.50 -14.59 11.86
CA PHE A 127 1.89 -14.26 12.22
C PHE A 127 2.80 -15.48 12.21
N GLU A 128 2.23 -16.69 12.23
CA GLU A 128 2.98 -17.95 12.11
C GLU A 128 3.31 -18.28 10.64
N GLN A 129 2.60 -17.65 9.71
CA GLN A 129 2.85 -17.78 8.28
C GLN A 129 4.05 -16.94 7.82
N PRO A 130 4.80 -17.40 6.81
CA PRO A 130 5.77 -16.57 6.11
C PRO A 130 5.10 -15.30 5.55
N GLN A 131 5.85 -14.19 5.51
CA GLN A 131 5.36 -12.96 4.88
C GLN A 131 5.08 -13.18 3.40
N SER A 132 3.91 -12.71 2.96
CA SER A 132 3.51 -12.66 1.57
C SER A 132 4.18 -11.49 0.83
N GLU A 133 4.06 -11.46 -0.49
CA GLU A 133 4.52 -10.33 -1.30
C GLU A 133 3.80 -9.03 -0.92
N ASP A 134 2.49 -9.10 -0.64
CA ASP A 134 1.69 -7.96 -0.18
C ASP A 134 2.22 -7.40 1.15
N ASP A 135 2.61 -8.27 2.09
CA ASP A 135 3.22 -7.85 3.36
C ASP A 135 4.53 -7.09 3.15
N THR A 136 5.32 -7.51 2.15
CA THR A 136 6.60 -6.84 1.84
C THR A 136 6.41 -5.46 1.24
N GLY A 137 5.28 -5.20 0.57
CA GLY A 137 4.90 -3.86 0.10
C GLY A 137 4.77 -2.84 1.23
N LEU A 138 4.55 -3.31 2.47
CA LEU A 138 4.32 -2.47 3.64
C LEU A 138 5.59 -2.19 4.48
N LEU A 139 6.76 -2.69 4.06
CA LEU A 139 8.03 -2.53 4.79
C LEU A 139 8.44 -1.06 5.00
N GLY A 140 8.05 -0.18 4.08
CA GLY A 140 8.24 1.27 4.23
C GLY A 140 7.55 1.82 5.48
N TYR A 141 6.33 1.34 5.77
CA TYR A 141 5.57 1.72 6.96
C TYR A 141 6.18 1.14 8.24
N ALA A 142 6.64 -0.11 8.21
CA ALA A 142 7.34 -0.68 9.37
C ALA A 142 8.55 0.16 9.77
N THR A 143 9.36 0.57 8.79
CA THR A 143 10.54 1.43 8.99
C THR A 143 10.15 2.80 9.54
N ALA A 144 9.11 3.41 8.95
CA ALA A 144 8.56 4.70 9.34
C ALA A 144 8.18 4.78 10.83
N LEU A 145 7.73 3.65 11.37
CA LEU A 145 7.16 3.55 12.70
C LEU A 145 8.10 2.94 13.74
N GLY A 146 9.33 2.62 13.33
CA GLY A 146 10.27 1.91 14.17
C GLY A 146 9.78 0.52 14.58
N MET A 147 8.90 -0.09 13.78
CA MET A 147 8.25 -1.36 14.09
C MET A 147 9.06 -2.54 13.55
N ARG A 148 8.79 -3.70 14.16
CA ARG A 148 9.31 -4.99 13.72
C ARG A 148 8.62 -5.45 12.43
N SER A 149 9.31 -5.25 11.31
CA SER A 149 8.80 -5.54 9.97
C SER A 149 8.43 -7.00 9.74
N ASP A 150 9.05 -7.94 10.45
CA ASP A 150 8.80 -9.38 10.37
C ASP A 150 7.40 -9.79 10.86
N THR A 151 6.76 -8.93 11.64
CA THR A 151 5.42 -9.17 12.19
C THR A 151 4.31 -8.55 11.38
N LEU A 152 4.61 -7.79 10.32
CA LEU A 152 3.59 -7.08 9.57
C LEU A 152 2.82 -8.04 8.65
N ARG A 153 1.48 -7.99 8.71
CA ARG A 153 0.55 -8.82 7.92
C ARG A 153 -0.60 -8.00 7.35
N THR A 154 -0.86 -8.16 6.07
CA THR A 154 -1.97 -7.55 5.35
C THR A 154 -3.26 -8.28 5.71
N LEU A 155 -4.32 -7.52 5.99
CA LEU A 155 -5.65 -8.07 6.31
C LEU A 155 -6.64 -7.92 5.15
N GLY A 156 -6.25 -7.21 4.09
CA GLY A 156 -7.07 -6.89 2.93
C GLY A 156 -7.63 -5.48 2.97
N SER A 157 -8.68 -5.25 2.18
CA SER A 157 -9.30 -3.93 2.06
C SER A 157 -10.78 -3.99 2.41
N ALA A 158 -11.27 -2.95 3.09
CA ALA A 158 -12.67 -2.77 3.43
C ALA A 158 -13.07 -1.30 3.22
N VAL A 159 -14.15 -1.08 2.46
CA VAL A 159 -14.80 0.23 2.33
C VAL A 159 -13.84 1.34 1.83
N GLY A 160 -12.92 1.00 0.91
CA GLY A 160 -11.90 1.91 0.38
C GLY A 160 -10.77 2.25 1.35
N TYR A 161 -10.55 1.37 2.34
CA TYR A 161 -9.39 1.38 3.22
C TYR A 161 -8.64 0.05 3.11
N GLU A 162 -7.33 0.13 3.07
CA GLU A 162 -6.42 -0.97 3.31
C GLU A 162 -6.19 -1.15 4.81
N ALA A 163 -6.22 -2.39 5.26
CA ALA A 163 -5.97 -2.75 6.64
C ALA A 163 -4.81 -3.73 6.75
N TRP A 164 -3.96 -3.50 7.74
CA TRP A 164 -2.89 -4.42 8.10
C TRP A 164 -2.69 -4.43 9.61
N THR A 165 -2.03 -5.46 10.08
CA THR A 165 -1.75 -5.67 11.49
C THR A 165 -0.29 -6.00 11.71
N PHE A 166 0.19 -5.75 12.92
CA PHE A 166 1.52 -6.13 13.36
C PHE A 166 1.50 -6.43 14.85
N ARG A 167 2.55 -7.08 15.32
CA ARG A 167 2.76 -7.35 16.75
C ARG A 167 3.89 -6.51 17.29
N ASP A 168 3.66 -5.91 18.44
CA ASP A 168 4.69 -5.24 19.23
C ASP A 168 4.71 -5.84 20.63
N GLY A 169 5.61 -6.80 20.85
CA GLY A 169 5.63 -7.61 22.07
C GLY A 169 4.33 -8.42 22.26
N GLU A 170 3.57 -8.07 23.29
CA GLU A 170 2.27 -8.68 23.62
C GLU A 170 1.08 -7.92 23.03
N ASP A 171 1.31 -6.79 22.36
CA ASP A 171 0.25 -6.00 21.75
C ASP A 171 0.02 -6.43 20.29
N VAL A 172 -1.25 -6.36 19.89
CA VAL A 172 -1.73 -6.56 18.53
C VAL A 172 -2.28 -5.22 18.05
N CYS A 173 -1.66 -4.69 17.02
CA CYS A 173 -2.02 -3.39 16.47
C CYS A 173 -2.72 -3.56 15.13
N LEU A 174 -3.80 -2.83 14.92
CA LEU A 174 -4.50 -2.69 13.65
C LEU A 174 -4.20 -1.30 13.10
N ILE A 175 -3.80 -1.27 11.84
CA ILE A 175 -3.64 -0.05 11.07
C ILE A 175 -4.67 -0.08 9.93
N VAL A 176 -5.35 1.04 9.75
CA VAL A 176 -6.28 1.25 8.66
C VAL A 176 -5.89 2.55 7.93
N GLN A 177 -5.59 2.44 6.64
CA GLN A 177 -5.23 3.54 5.77
C GLN A 177 -6.20 3.64 4.61
N ARG A 178 -6.45 4.86 4.15
CA ARG A 178 -7.27 5.09 2.95
C ARG A 178 -6.39 5.07 1.69
N ASP A 179 -6.84 4.39 0.63
CA ASP A 179 -6.13 4.06 -0.63
C ASP A 179 -5.50 5.22 -1.44
N SER A 180 -5.49 6.46 -0.93
CA SER A 180 -4.95 7.61 -1.65
C SER A 180 -4.67 8.83 -0.78
N ARG A 181 -4.77 8.72 0.56
CA ARG A 181 -4.68 9.89 1.44
C ARG A 181 -3.77 9.69 2.65
N SER A 182 -3.06 10.78 2.90
CA SER A 182 -2.42 11.26 4.11
C SER A 182 -3.24 11.07 5.39
N GLY A 183 -3.25 9.86 5.94
CA GLY A 183 -3.85 9.59 7.23
C GLY A 183 -4.21 8.13 7.39
N TRP A 184 -3.71 7.53 8.45
CA TRP A 184 -4.07 6.20 8.88
C TRP A 184 -4.42 6.27 10.36
N GLY A 185 -5.43 5.52 10.77
CA GLY A 185 -5.75 5.34 12.16
C GLY A 185 -5.12 4.04 12.63
N ALA A 186 -4.43 4.09 13.77
CA ALA A 186 -3.92 2.92 14.44
C ALA A 186 -4.60 2.74 15.79
N GLY A 187 -4.90 1.50 16.14
CA GLY A 187 -5.26 1.07 17.47
C GLY A 187 -4.42 -0.15 17.85
N CYS A 188 -4.10 -0.28 19.13
CA CYS A 188 -3.43 -1.47 19.66
C CYS A 188 -4.22 -1.97 20.87
N VAL A 189 -4.27 -3.28 21.04
CA VAL A 189 -4.84 -3.95 22.21
C VAL A 189 -3.87 -5.02 22.69
N GLU A 190 -3.90 -5.32 23.98
CA GLU A 190 -3.15 -6.46 24.50
C GLU A 190 -3.65 -7.77 23.86
N ARG A 191 -2.77 -8.74 23.68
CA ARG A 191 -3.10 -10.06 23.14
C ARG A 191 -4.32 -10.70 23.81
N SER A 192 -4.40 -10.60 25.14
CA SER A 192 -5.53 -11.18 25.89
C SER A 192 -6.87 -10.51 25.55
N GLU A 193 -6.85 -9.21 25.29
CA GLU A 193 -8.03 -8.46 24.83
C GLU A 193 -8.37 -8.81 23.38
N PHE A 194 -7.36 -8.96 22.52
CA PHE A 194 -7.55 -9.44 21.14
C PHE A 194 -8.22 -10.81 21.11
N GLU A 195 -7.72 -11.79 21.89
CA GLU A 195 -8.29 -13.14 21.95
C GLU A 195 -9.74 -13.13 22.48
N ALA A 196 -10.09 -12.18 23.35
CA ALA A 196 -11.43 -12.08 23.91
C ALA A 196 -12.44 -11.36 23.00
N ARG A 197 -12.01 -10.33 22.26
CA ARG A 197 -12.94 -9.40 21.56
C ARG A 197 -12.47 -8.94 20.18
N GLY A 198 -11.25 -9.26 19.80
CA GLY A 198 -10.58 -8.69 18.63
C GLY A 198 -10.25 -7.21 18.81
N ILE A 199 -9.74 -6.62 17.74
CA ILE A 199 -9.49 -5.19 17.62
C ILE A 199 -10.51 -4.55 16.68
N ARG A 200 -10.97 -3.35 17.04
CA ARG A 200 -12.06 -2.63 16.37
C ARG A 200 -11.70 -1.19 16.11
N GLN A 201 -12.04 -0.70 14.93
CA GLN A 201 -11.78 0.65 14.52
C GLN A 201 -13.01 1.24 13.82
N LEU A 202 -13.50 2.34 14.35
CA LEU A 202 -14.62 3.04 13.72
C LEU A 202 -14.11 3.94 12.60
N ILE A 203 -14.94 4.19 11.59
CA ILE A 203 -14.79 5.21 10.57
C ILE A 203 -16.15 5.91 10.45
N THR A 204 -16.22 7.20 10.77
CA THR A 204 -17.50 7.92 10.79
C THR A 204 -17.97 8.26 9.38
N TYR A 205 -19.26 8.54 9.23
CA TYR A 205 -19.85 9.02 7.98
C TYR A 205 -19.05 10.15 7.31
N ASP A 206 -18.52 11.11 8.10
CA ASP A 206 -17.79 12.27 7.59
C ASP A 206 -16.38 11.95 7.12
N GLU A 207 -15.77 10.89 7.64
CA GLU A 207 -14.44 10.42 7.21
C GLU A 207 -14.50 9.68 5.87
N LEU A 208 -15.63 8.98 5.66
CA LEU A 208 -15.95 8.34 4.38
C LEU A 208 -16.34 9.41 3.37
N SER A 209 -15.57 9.55 2.29
CA SER A 209 -15.89 10.51 1.23
C SER A 209 -15.85 9.90 -0.16
N GLY A 210 -16.66 10.46 -1.05
CA GLY A 210 -16.73 10.06 -2.45
C GLY A 210 -17.27 8.63 -2.61
N SER A 211 -16.61 7.87 -3.48
CA SER A 211 -16.99 6.49 -3.82
C SER A 211 -16.75 5.47 -2.71
N ALA A 212 -15.97 5.81 -1.68
CA ALA A 212 -15.69 4.90 -0.56
C ALA A 212 -16.87 4.78 0.41
N ARG A 213 -17.85 5.69 0.37
CA ARG A 213 -19.00 5.63 1.29
C ARG A 213 -19.98 4.53 0.84
N PRO A 214 -20.29 3.53 1.68
CA PRO A 214 -21.29 2.52 1.35
C PRO A 214 -22.64 3.15 1.06
N ALA A 215 -23.39 2.53 0.14
CA ALA A 215 -24.73 2.99 -0.17
C ALA A 215 -25.65 2.83 1.05
N GLY A 216 -26.41 3.87 1.37
CA GLY A 216 -27.36 3.83 2.49
C GLY A 216 -26.80 4.27 3.83
N LEU A 217 -25.49 4.47 3.96
CA LEU A 217 -24.91 5.04 5.19
C LEU A 217 -25.46 6.46 5.40
N THR A 218 -26.03 6.73 6.59
CA THR A 218 -26.65 8.02 6.92
C THR A 218 -25.75 8.87 7.84
N PRO A 219 -25.94 10.21 7.87
CA PRO A 219 -25.21 11.06 8.81
C PRO A 219 -25.43 10.62 10.26
N GLY A 220 -24.33 10.40 10.99
CA GLY A 220 -24.33 9.92 12.37
C GLY A 220 -24.03 8.43 12.51
N GLU A 221 -24.20 7.64 11.45
CA GLU A 221 -23.74 6.25 11.41
C GLU A 221 -22.22 6.19 11.20
N SER A 222 -21.66 5.03 11.56
CA SER A 222 -20.25 4.73 11.32
C SER A 222 -20.10 3.33 10.73
N ILE A 223 -18.94 3.09 10.12
CA ILE A 223 -18.47 1.75 9.81
C ILE A 223 -17.57 1.29 10.95
N GLU A 224 -17.83 0.12 11.50
CA GLU A 224 -16.90 -0.59 12.38
C GLU A 224 -16.09 -1.56 11.53
N LEU A 225 -14.79 -1.36 11.48
CA LEU A 225 -13.83 -2.34 10.99
C LEU A 225 -13.40 -3.22 12.16
N ARG A 226 -13.33 -4.54 11.93
CA ARG A 226 -13.00 -5.52 12.97
C ARG A 226 -12.03 -6.56 12.45
N PHE A 227 -11.04 -6.88 13.29
CA PHE A 227 -10.18 -8.03 13.12
C PHE A 227 -10.14 -8.82 14.42
N GLY A 228 -10.63 -10.05 14.40
CA GLY A 228 -10.79 -10.88 15.59
C GLY A 228 -10.05 -12.23 15.53
N PRO A 229 -10.13 -13.03 16.61
CA PRO A 229 -9.47 -14.33 16.70
C PRO A 229 -9.96 -15.32 15.64
N ASP A 230 -11.23 -15.21 15.22
CA ASP A 230 -11.84 -16.09 14.21
C ASP A 230 -11.79 -15.50 12.79
N SER A 231 -11.29 -14.26 12.63
CA SER A 231 -11.29 -13.55 11.35
C SER A 231 -10.13 -14.01 10.48
N THR A 232 -10.39 -14.18 9.18
CA THR A 232 -9.37 -14.52 8.17
C THR A 232 -8.82 -13.28 7.46
N GLY A 233 -9.29 -12.10 7.83
CA GLY A 233 -8.98 -10.80 7.23
C GLY A 233 -9.76 -9.68 7.93
N ILE A 234 -9.77 -8.47 7.36
CA ILE A 234 -10.54 -7.35 7.90
C ILE A 234 -12.03 -7.52 7.59
N GLU A 235 -12.87 -7.44 8.60
CA GLU A 235 -14.34 -7.46 8.49
C GLU A 235 -14.89 -6.06 8.71
N TRP A 236 -16.11 -5.79 8.22
CA TRP A 236 -16.76 -4.51 8.46
C TRP A 236 -18.28 -4.62 8.61
N THR A 237 -18.86 -3.69 9.35
CA THR A 237 -20.32 -3.52 9.48
C THR A 237 -20.69 -2.05 9.65
N VAL A 238 -21.93 -1.69 9.29
CA VAL A 238 -22.52 -0.41 9.70
C VAL A 238 -22.96 -0.52 11.15
N ILE A 239 -22.72 0.53 11.94
CA ILE A 239 -23.18 0.65 13.33
C ILE A 239 -23.97 1.93 13.52
N GLU A 240 -24.93 1.85 14.45
CA GLU A 240 -25.84 2.94 14.76
C GLU A 240 -25.10 4.09 15.50
N PRO A 241 -25.64 5.33 15.47
CA PRO A 241 -25.03 6.48 16.15
C PRO A 241 -24.80 6.27 17.65
N GLU A 242 -25.71 5.55 18.31
CA GLU A 242 -25.62 5.23 19.75
C GLU A 242 -24.45 4.29 20.08
N GLN A 243 -24.12 3.37 19.17
CA GLN A 243 -22.99 2.45 19.30
C GLN A 243 -21.67 3.16 18.99
N THR A 244 -21.69 4.12 18.07
CA THR A 244 -20.53 4.95 17.72
C THR A 244 -20.00 5.72 18.93
N ALA A 245 -20.90 6.33 19.71
CA ALA A 245 -20.53 7.11 20.89
C ALA A 245 -19.89 6.25 22.01
N ALA A 246 -20.31 4.99 22.14
CA ALA A 246 -19.80 4.06 23.15
C ALA A 246 -18.47 3.40 22.75
N GLY A 247 -18.17 3.32 21.45
CA GLY A 247 -17.09 2.53 20.89
C GLY A 247 -15.93 3.33 20.29
N ALA A 248 -15.83 4.63 20.54
CA ALA A 248 -14.78 5.47 19.98
C ALA A 248 -13.38 4.99 20.38
N SER A 249 -12.79 4.12 19.56
CA SER A 249 -11.42 3.68 19.72
C SER A 249 -10.49 4.88 19.52
N ARG A 250 -9.47 4.98 20.37
CA ARG A 250 -8.44 6.00 20.27
C ARG A 250 -7.77 5.88 18.90
N ARG A 251 -7.86 6.93 18.08
CA ARG A 251 -7.14 7.00 16.81
C ARG A 251 -5.89 7.84 16.98
N VAL A 252 -4.77 7.28 16.57
CA VAL A 252 -3.53 8.04 16.35
C VAL A 252 -3.55 8.51 14.90
N TRP A 253 -3.41 9.82 14.66
CA TRP A 253 -3.23 10.34 13.32
C TRP A 253 -1.74 10.40 13.02
N VAL A 254 -1.33 9.74 11.94
CA VAL A 254 0.05 9.81 11.47
C VAL A 254 0.06 10.48 10.09
N PRO A 255 0.79 11.61 9.92
CA PRO A 255 0.93 12.31 8.67
C PRO A 255 1.56 11.42 7.59
N PRO A 256 1.30 11.76 6.31
CA PRO A 256 1.99 11.15 5.19
C PRO A 256 3.50 11.41 5.30
N PHE A 257 4.28 10.47 4.78
CA PHE A 257 5.74 10.43 4.83
C PHE A 257 6.43 11.50 3.95
N GLU A 258 5.80 12.65 3.73
CA GLU A 258 6.36 13.77 2.94
C GLU A 258 7.36 14.62 3.74
N PHE A 259 7.47 14.40 5.05
CA PHE A 259 8.42 15.11 5.89
C PHE A 259 9.54 14.15 6.29
N GLY A 260 10.78 14.43 5.87
CA GLY A 260 12.01 13.72 6.24
C GLY A 260 12.39 13.84 7.73
N GLY A 261 11.41 13.67 8.63
CA GLY A 261 11.61 13.55 10.05
C GLY A 261 12.14 12.17 10.43
N ALA A 262 12.79 12.08 11.59
CA ALA A 262 13.19 10.80 12.16
C ALA A 262 11.95 9.91 12.37
N PRO A 263 12.07 8.58 12.16
CA PRO A 263 11.00 7.64 12.51
C PRO A 263 10.62 7.84 13.98
N LEU A 264 9.32 7.84 14.24
CA LEU A 264 8.76 7.96 15.59
C LEU A 264 8.09 6.64 15.96
N THR A 265 8.24 6.21 17.20
CA THR A 265 7.49 5.06 17.72
C THR A 265 6.00 5.39 17.80
N TYR A 266 5.15 4.36 17.93
CA TYR A 266 3.72 4.55 18.17
C TYR A 266 3.44 5.45 19.39
N GLU A 267 4.17 5.27 20.49
CA GLU A 267 4.04 6.11 21.70
C GLU A 267 4.47 7.58 21.46
N GLU A 268 5.49 7.80 20.64
CA GLU A 268 5.92 9.14 20.25
C GLU A 268 4.89 9.82 19.35
N TRP A 269 4.29 9.08 18.42
CA TRP A 269 3.15 9.56 17.63
C TRP A 269 1.95 9.90 18.51
N TRP A 270 1.65 9.05 19.48
CA TRP A 270 0.57 9.25 20.45
C TRP A 270 0.77 10.51 21.30
N SER A 271 1.96 10.67 21.89
CA SER A 271 2.28 11.80 22.76
C SER A 271 2.24 13.14 22.01
N ARG A 272 2.62 13.16 20.72
CA ARG A 272 2.54 14.38 19.90
C ARG A 272 1.11 14.75 19.47
N THR A 273 0.30 13.76 19.11
CA THR A 273 -1.08 13.99 18.63
C THR A 273 -2.05 14.35 19.76
N THR A 274 -1.83 13.83 20.96
CA THR A 274 -2.61 14.23 22.15
C THR A 274 -2.32 15.68 22.57
N TRP A 275 -1.10 16.17 22.35
CA TRP A 275 -0.73 17.56 22.64
C TRP A 275 -1.35 18.56 21.66
N SER A 276 -1.35 18.25 20.34
CA SER A 276 -1.91 19.15 19.33
C SER A 276 -3.43 19.29 19.43
N ARG A 277 -4.17 18.19 19.67
CA ARG A 277 -5.63 18.28 19.87
C ARG A 277 -6.04 19.04 21.13
N SER A 278 -5.20 19.05 22.17
CA SER A 278 -5.47 19.83 23.39
C SER A 278 -5.24 21.33 23.19
N ALA A 279 -4.38 21.71 22.24
CA ALA A 279 -4.08 23.10 21.92
C ALA A 279 -5.03 23.71 20.87
N GLU A 280 -5.53 22.91 19.92
CA GLU A 280 -6.38 23.41 18.83
C GLU A 280 -7.89 23.35 19.11
N PHE A 281 -8.35 22.59 20.12
CA PHE A 281 -9.80 22.48 20.40
C PHE A 281 -10.36 23.62 21.28
N THR A 282 -9.52 24.54 21.77
CA THR A 282 -9.96 25.69 22.57
C THR A 282 -10.30 26.93 21.75
N ASP A 283 -9.96 26.99 20.46
CA ASP A 283 -10.22 28.18 19.64
C ASP A 283 -10.87 27.75 18.32
N HIS A 284 -12.09 28.25 18.08
CA HIS A 284 -12.90 28.15 16.85
C HIS A 284 -13.97 27.05 16.81
N TRP A 285 -15.00 27.24 17.63
CA TRP A 285 -16.39 26.97 17.22
C TRP A 285 -17.18 28.29 17.26
N PRO A 286 -17.76 28.77 16.14
CA PRO A 286 -18.83 29.77 16.19
C PRO A 286 -20.14 29.18 16.73
#